data_AF-A0A8T4W897-F1
#
_entry.id   AF-A0A8T4W897-F1
#
_cell.length_a   1.000
_cell.length_b   1.000
_cell.length_c   1.000
_cell.angle_alpha   90.00
_cell.angle_beta   90.00
_cell.angle_gamma   90.00
#
_symmetry.space_group_name_H-M   'P 1'
#
loop_
_entity.id
_entity.type
_entity.pdbx_description
1 polymer ?
#
loop_
_entity_poly.entity_id
_entity_poly.type
_entity_poly.pdbx_seq_one_letter_code
_entity_poly.pdbx_strand_id
1 'polypeptide(L)'
;MTKKSLQGRIIRISGPVIEADGMKGAKMYDVVRVGEENLIGEIIRLNNEVATIQVYEDTNGLKPGEKVRSTENPLSVALGPGLLTNIYDGIQRPLPTIFNQTGDFIRRGVEANALDQEKKWNFTPTIKKGENVTGGDIIGTVEETSIVTHKIMIPPKVTGTLKTIKDEGEYTVSEVLAEVETDHGTVPVHMQQYWPVRTPRPIKKKNDPSIPLITGQRVLDTFFPIAKGGTAAIPGGFGTGKCVTPDTPVQRADGTISTMKDVYDSYKNQGKSVSNQIESFTQLHDAFPIFSFDGKKSTTAKANLVYKGKTDNIYKITTRTGRIAKITPVHKLMMALPTLEIREKQAREFQVGDFLVMPRKIDFTGKTQYLDLPSLFKNERIAEKKVLDQIPQLIKEAVKKTKTKKALAKQLQVSYDVLLGYYLGKSRPTVEFVHKLSTFLHKKISYHTLKGQTNGTPVHIPELIDDTFAEFLGYIIGDGSIKGNGSIYFYNNDDALRKRFNKITFELFNIHPVEGCDKSVKFSRINSRIIKKLVASLGV
;
A
#
# COMPACT_ATOMS: atom_id res chain seq x y z
N MET A 1 48.82 32.01 -22.50
CA MET A 1 49.20 30.58 -22.56
C MET A 1 47.97 29.77 -22.19
N THR A 2 47.35 29.08 -23.14
CA THR A 2 46.16 28.25 -22.93
C THR A 2 46.55 27.09 -22.00
N LYS A 3 46.06 27.12 -20.77
CA LYS A 3 46.35 26.13 -19.73
C LYS A 3 45.93 24.75 -20.27
N LYS A 4 46.90 23.87 -20.50
CA LYS A 4 46.67 22.52 -21.05
C LYS A 4 45.81 21.76 -20.04
N SER A 5 44.60 21.33 -20.43
CA SER A 5 43.70 20.61 -19.53
C SER A 5 44.33 19.31 -19.06
N LEU A 6 44.25 19.03 -17.76
CA LEU A 6 44.79 17.81 -17.18
C LEU A 6 44.00 16.61 -17.72
N GLN A 7 44.69 15.72 -18.45
CA GLN A 7 44.06 14.62 -19.16
C GLN A 7 44.84 13.31 -18.97
N GLY A 8 44.16 12.29 -18.47
CA GLY A 8 44.64 10.91 -18.36
C GLY A 8 43.91 9.94 -19.28
N ARG A 9 44.15 8.65 -19.08
CA ARG A 9 43.51 7.56 -19.82
C ARG A 9 43.08 6.43 -18.90
N ILE A 10 41.92 5.84 -19.16
CA ILE A 10 41.40 4.69 -18.40
C ILE A 10 42.35 3.51 -18.57
N ILE A 11 42.80 2.91 -17.47
CA ILE A 11 43.60 1.69 -17.47
C ILE A 11 42.81 0.48 -16.95
N ARG A 12 41.79 0.71 -16.12
CA ARG A 12 40.97 -0.34 -15.52
C ARG A 12 39.55 0.14 -15.23
N ILE A 13 38.57 -0.76 -15.38
CA ILE A 13 37.16 -0.53 -15.10
C ILE A 13 36.65 -1.67 -14.21
N SER A 14 36.02 -1.33 -13.08
CA SER A 14 35.44 -2.28 -12.13
C SER A 14 34.12 -1.75 -11.59
N GLY A 15 33.03 -2.09 -12.27
CA GLY A 15 31.70 -1.55 -11.98
C GLY A 15 31.72 -0.01 -12.11
N PRO A 16 31.27 0.74 -11.08
CA PRO A 16 31.25 2.20 -11.13
C PRO A 16 32.59 2.85 -10.80
N VAL A 17 33.63 2.06 -10.49
CA VAL A 17 34.97 2.56 -10.17
C VAL A 17 35.90 2.32 -11.37
N ILE A 18 36.62 3.36 -11.79
CA ILE A 18 37.66 3.26 -12.82
C ILE A 18 39.01 3.72 -12.27
N GLU A 19 40.08 3.27 -12.90
CA GLU A 19 41.42 3.79 -12.67
C GLU A 19 41.92 4.45 -13.96
N ALA A 20 42.51 5.64 -13.84
CA ALA A 20 43.06 6.40 -14.95
C ALA A 20 44.51 6.80 -14.66
N ASP A 21 45.40 6.52 -15.61
CA ASP A 21 46.80 6.91 -15.57
C ASP A 21 47.02 8.26 -16.28
N GLY A 22 48.15 8.93 -16.03
CA GLY A 22 48.45 10.26 -16.56
C GLY A 22 47.69 11.39 -15.86
N MET A 23 47.22 11.16 -14.63
CA MET A 23 46.44 12.11 -13.84
C MET A 23 47.31 12.93 -12.86
N LYS A 24 48.61 13.06 -13.16
CA LYS A 24 49.55 13.82 -12.33
C LYS A 24 49.14 15.29 -12.23
N GLY A 25 48.95 15.77 -11.00
CA GLY A 25 48.49 17.14 -10.72
C GLY A 25 46.99 17.26 -10.49
N ALA A 26 46.24 16.16 -10.62
CA ALA A 26 44.85 16.10 -10.18
C ALA A 26 44.77 16.22 -8.66
N LYS A 27 43.69 16.81 -8.15
CA LYS A 27 43.44 16.89 -6.72
C LYS A 27 42.38 15.89 -6.28
N MET A 28 42.44 15.59 -4.99
CA MET A 28 41.43 14.78 -4.35
C MET A 28 40.05 15.47 -4.49
N TYR A 29 39.01 14.73 -4.86
CA TYR A 29 37.64 15.22 -5.06
C TYR A 29 37.41 16.10 -6.29
N ASP A 30 38.40 16.26 -7.17
CA ASP A 30 38.16 16.90 -8.47
C ASP A 30 37.14 16.10 -9.28
N VAL A 31 36.21 16.83 -9.90
CA VAL A 31 35.29 16.26 -10.89
C VAL A 31 36.05 16.02 -12.18
N VAL A 32 35.82 14.87 -12.80
CA VAL A 32 36.40 14.46 -14.06
C VAL A 32 35.31 14.11 -15.08
N ARG A 33 35.62 14.29 -16.36
CA ARG A 33 34.84 13.80 -17.50
C ARG A 33 35.49 12.53 -18.05
N VAL A 34 34.73 11.46 -18.10
CA VAL A 34 35.21 10.11 -18.35
C VAL A 34 34.66 9.59 -19.66
N GLY A 35 35.56 9.07 -20.50
CA GLY A 35 35.21 8.45 -21.77
C GLY A 35 34.87 9.46 -22.87
N GLU A 36 34.54 8.95 -24.05
CA GLU A 36 34.08 9.78 -25.17
C GLU A 36 32.67 10.35 -24.94
N GLU A 37 31.87 9.70 -24.09
CA GLU A 37 30.53 10.17 -23.67
C GLU A 37 30.58 11.26 -22.57
N ASN A 38 31.77 11.67 -22.11
CA ASN A 38 31.98 12.70 -21.08
C ASN A 38 31.20 12.47 -19.76
N LEU A 39 31.12 11.21 -19.33
CA LEU A 39 30.45 10.82 -18.09
C LEU A 39 31.04 11.53 -16.88
N ILE A 40 30.21 11.90 -15.93
CA ILE A 40 30.66 12.62 -14.73
C ILE A 40 31.20 11.62 -13.71
N GLY A 41 32.41 11.88 -13.23
CA GLY A 41 33.02 11.14 -12.11
C GLY A 41 33.75 12.05 -11.14
N GLU A 42 34.12 11.50 -9.99
CA GLU A 42 34.88 12.19 -8.95
C GLU A 42 36.10 11.36 -8.56
N ILE A 43 37.26 12.01 -8.45
CA ILE A 43 38.48 11.35 -7.98
C ILE A 43 38.30 11.04 -6.48
N ILE A 44 38.42 9.75 -6.11
CA ILE A 44 38.27 9.24 -4.73
C ILE A 44 39.56 8.69 -4.13
N ARG A 45 40.58 8.41 -4.95
CA ARG A 45 41.95 8.14 -4.50
C ARG A 45 42.98 8.60 -5.52
N LEU A 46 44.16 9.00 -5.06
CA LEU A 46 45.32 9.32 -5.89
C LEU A 46 46.53 8.50 -5.42
N ASN A 47 47.12 7.72 -6.33
CA ASN A 47 48.36 6.97 -6.11
C ASN A 47 49.35 7.35 -7.21
N ASN A 48 50.31 8.22 -6.90
CA ASN A 48 51.26 8.77 -7.88
C ASN A 48 50.56 9.41 -9.09
N GLU A 49 50.67 8.81 -10.27
CA GLU A 49 50.07 9.30 -11.53
C GLU A 49 48.73 8.63 -11.85
N VAL A 50 48.30 7.67 -11.03
CA VAL A 50 47.05 6.94 -11.18
C VAL A 50 45.98 7.51 -10.24
N ALA A 51 44.85 7.90 -10.82
CA ALA A 51 43.65 8.32 -10.09
C ALA A 51 42.60 7.19 -10.09
N THR A 52 42.07 6.86 -8.92
CA THR A 52 40.86 6.06 -8.79
C THR A 52 39.66 7.01 -8.79
N ILE A 53 38.72 6.79 -9.69
CA ILE A 53 37.57 7.66 -9.95
C ILE A 53 36.29 6.87 -9.73
N GLN A 54 35.37 7.45 -8.97
CA GLN A 54 33.99 6.99 -8.85
C GLN A 54 33.16 7.68 -9.95
N VAL A 55 32.63 6.92 -10.89
CA VAL A 55 31.72 7.43 -11.93
C VAL A 55 30.30 7.47 -11.36
N TYR A 56 29.58 8.58 -11.57
CA TYR A 56 28.22 8.81 -11.08
C TYR A 56 27.13 8.41 -12.08
N GLU A 57 27.54 7.92 -13.25
CA GLU A 57 26.68 7.43 -14.32
C GLU A 57 27.04 5.96 -14.64
N ASP A 58 26.21 5.31 -15.47
CA ASP A 58 26.47 3.92 -15.88
C ASP A 58 27.75 3.81 -16.73
N THR A 59 28.69 2.95 -16.29
CA THR A 59 29.99 2.73 -16.93
C THR A 59 29.96 1.70 -18.05
N ASN A 60 28.81 1.07 -18.31
CA ASN A 60 28.69 0.08 -19.39
C ASN A 60 29.14 0.67 -20.73
N GLY A 61 30.00 -0.05 -21.46
CA GLY A 61 30.49 0.39 -22.76
C GLY A 61 31.74 1.27 -22.73
N LEU A 62 32.17 1.77 -21.56
CA LEU A 62 33.51 2.33 -21.40
C LEU A 62 34.58 1.28 -21.65
N LYS A 63 35.72 1.70 -22.20
CA LYS A 63 36.87 0.85 -22.53
C LYS A 63 38.17 1.41 -21.98
N PRO A 64 39.13 0.56 -21.57
CA PRO A 64 40.50 1.00 -21.33
C PRO A 64 41.07 1.74 -22.55
N GLY A 65 41.84 2.80 -22.32
CA GLY A 65 42.44 3.69 -23.32
C GLY A 65 41.65 4.97 -23.58
N GLU A 66 40.36 5.03 -23.21
CA GLU A 66 39.54 6.24 -23.33
C GLU A 66 40.03 7.37 -22.43
N LYS A 67 39.68 8.62 -22.78
CA LYS A 67 40.19 9.82 -22.11
C LYS A 67 39.48 10.08 -20.78
N VAL A 68 40.24 10.63 -19.83
CA VAL A 68 39.70 11.21 -18.60
C VAL A 68 40.20 12.65 -18.49
N ARG A 69 39.30 13.63 -18.38
CA ARG A 69 39.65 15.05 -18.29
C ARG A 69 39.26 15.61 -16.92
N SER A 70 40.19 16.19 -16.18
CA SER A 70 39.86 16.89 -14.94
C SER A 70 39.24 18.25 -15.24
N THR A 71 38.20 18.60 -14.48
CA THR A 71 37.64 19.94 -14.43
C THR A 71 38.45 20.88 -13.54
N GLU A 72 39.47 20.37 -12.84
CA GLU A 72 40.27 21.06 -11.81
C GLU A 72 39.44 21.67 -10.66
N ASN A 73 38.16 21.29 -10.56
CA ASN A 73 37.21 21.82 -9.59
C ASN A 73 36.53 20.68 -8.83
N PRO A 74 36.27 20.87 -7.52
CA PRO A 74 35.49 19.91 -6.75
C PRO A 74 34.02 19.93 -7.17
N LEU A 75 33.29 18.86 -6.85
CA LEU A 75 31.85 18.80 -7.08
C LEU A 75 31.16 19.97 -6.36
N SER A 76 30.51 20.81 -7.15
CA SER A 76 29.94 22.08 -6.71
C SER A 76 28.51 22.22 -7.19
N VAL A 77 27.69 22.90 -6.41
CA VAL A 77 26.28 23.19 -6.73
C VAL A 77 26.08 24.67 -7.02
N ALA A 78 25.24 24.97 -8.00
CA ALA A 78 24.76 26.32 -8.26
C ALA A 78 23.66 26.68 -7.24
N LEU A 79 23.76 27.86 -6.65
CA LEU A 79 22.86 28.39 -5.63
C LEU A 79 22.40 29.77 -6.07
N GLY A 80 21.10 29.92 -6.30
CA GLY A 80 20.49 31.17 -6.75
C GLY A 80 18.98 30.99 -7.05
N PRO A 81 18.32 32.04 -7.55
CA PRO A 81 16.89 32.00 -7.90
C PRO A 81 16.58 30.93 -8.97
N GLY A 82 15.50 30.18 -8.76
CA GLY A 82 15.07 29.05 -9.61
C GLY A 82 15.42 27.69 -9.03
N LEU A 83 16.15 27.64 -7.92
CA LEU A 83 16.49 26.40 -7.21
C LEU A 83 15.26 25.79 -6.53
N LEU A 84 14.38 26.60 -5.93
CA LEU A 84 13.24 26.13 -5.13
C LEU A 84 12.11 25.51 -5.97
N THR A 85 12.06 25.83 -7.26
CA THR A 85 10.99 25.42 -8.17
C THR A 85 11.34 24.20 -9.02
N ASN A 86 12.52 23.62 -8.84
CA ASN A 86 13.04 22.54 -9.68
C ASN A 86 13.19 21.21 -8.93
N ILE A 87 13.26 20.13 -9.70
CA ILE A 87 13.59 18.79 -9.21
C ILE A 87 14.91 18.38 -9.87
N TYR A 88 15.88 17.96 -9.07
CA TYR A 88 17.23 17.66 -9.49
C TYR A 88 17.56 16.17 -9.35
N ASP A 89 18.50 15.69 -10.16
CA ASP A 89 19.17 14.41 -9.92
C ASP A 89 20.27 14.53 -8.84
N GLY A 90 21.02 13.45 -8.62
CA GLY A 90 22.07 13.38 -7.59
C GLY A 90 23.27 14.32 -7.79
N ILE A 91 23.41 14.94 -8.96
CA ILE A 91 24.50 15.87 -9.29
C ILE A 91 23.99 17.25 -9.73
N GLN A 92 22.76 17.60 -9.32
CA GLN A 92 22.11 18.88 -9.57
C GLN A 92 21.79 19.19 -11.05
N ARG A 93 21.50 18.18 -11.87
CA ARG A 93 20.90 18.38 -13.20
C ARG A 93 19.37 18.41 -13.09
N PRO A 94 18.68 19.43 -13.64
CA PRO A 94 17.23 19.51 -13.54
C PRO A 94 16.55 18.44 -14.39
N LEU A 95 15.77 17.56 -13.72
CA LEU A 95 15.06 16.46 -14.37
C LEU A 95 14.08 16.93 -15.46
N PRO A 96 13.33 18.04 -15.31
CA PRO A 96 12.48 18.55 -16.40
C PRO A 96 13.27 18.91 -17.66
N THR A 97 14.44 19.52 -17.52
CA THR A 97 15.31 19.87 -18.66
C THR A 97 15.88 18.64 -19.33
N ILE A 98 16.34 17.66 -18.55
CA ILE A 98 16.80 16.37 -19.09
C ILE A 98 15.67 15.67 -19.84
N PHE A 99 14.48 15.61 -19.25
CA PHE A 99 13.31 14.99 -19.87
C PHE A 99 12.99 15.62 -21.24
N ASN A 100 13.03 16.95 -21.33
CA ASN A 100 12.81 17.65 -22.61
C ASN A 100 13.90 17.35 -23.66
N GLN A 101 15.11 17.01 -23.24
CA GLN A 101 16.22 16.67 -24.15
C GLN A 101 16.21 15.20 -24.57
N THR A 102 15.86 14.26 -23.67
CA THR A 102 16.06 12.81 -23.91
C THR A 102 14.83 11.93 -23.79
N GLY A 103 13.68 12.47 -23.37
CA GLY A 103 12.42 11.75 -23.19
C GLY A 103 12.35 10.97 -21.88
N ASP A 104 11.61 9.86 -21.89
CA ASP A 104 11.25 9.07 -20.68
C ASP A 104 12.44 8.44 -19.95
N PHE A 105 13.60 8.33 -20.61
CA PHE A 105 14.80 7.71 -20.06
C PHE A 105 15.97 8.70 -20.04
N ILE A 106 16.74 8.68 -18.95
CA ILE A 106 17.97 9.48 -18.83
C ILE A 106 19.05 8.80 -19.66
N ARG A 107 19.52 9.47 -20.71
CA ARG A 107 20.69 9.02 -21.47
C ARG A 107 21.97 9.41 -20.73
N ARG A 108 23.04 8.66 -20.98
CA ARG A 108 24.36 8.92 -20.41
C ARG A 108 25.00 10.15 -21.03
N GLY A 109 25.80 10.88 -20.25
CA GLY A 109 26.56 12.03 -20.75
C GLY A 109 25.71 13.27 -21.06
N VAL A 110 24.45 13.29 -20.62
CA VAL A 110 23.56 14.43 -20.81
C VAL A 110 23.98 15.58 -19.90
N GLU A 111 24.13 16.75 -20.50
CA GLU A 111 24.48 17.99 -19.81
C GLU A 111 23.29 18.94 -19.74
N ALA A 112 23.05 19.47 -18.54
CA ALA A 112 22.05 20.49 -18.30
C ALA A 112 22.56 21.46 -17.22
N ASN A 113 22.35 22.75 -17.41
CA ASN A 113 22.65 23.76 -16.40
C ASN A 113 21.72 23.59 -15.20
N ALA A 114 22.27 23.71 -13.99
CA ALA A 114 21.51 23.55 -12.75
C ALA A 114 20.42 24.62 -12.58
N LEU A 115 20.68 25.85 -13.01
CA LEU A 115 19.70 26.93 -13.03
C LEU A 115 19.42 27.30 -14.49
N ASP A 116 18.18 27.73 -14.73
CA ASP A 116 17.79 28.27 -16.03
C ASP A 116 18.56 29.57 -16.29
N GLN A 117 19.40 29.56 -17.31
CA GLN A 117 20.29 30.68 -17.65
C GLN A 117 19.56 31.77 -18.46
N GLU A 118 18.39 31.47 -19.01
CA GLU A 118 17.61 32.38 -19.86
C GLU A 118 16.47 33.05 -19.09
N LYS A 119 15.98 32.41 -18.01
CA LYS A 119 14.95 32.98 -17.16
C LYS A 119 15.41 34.27 -16.50
N LYS A 120 14.60 35.32 -16.67
CA LYS A 120 14.79 36.61 -16.01
C LYS A 120 14.04 36.69 -14.69
N TRP A 121 14.65 37.42 -13.76
CA TRP A 121 14.15 37.65 -12.42
C TRP A 121 14.19 39.14 -12.10
N ASN A 122 13.14 39.65 -11.47
CA ASN A 122 13.11 41.04 -11.02
C ASN A 122 13.97 41.19 -9.76
N PHE A 123 15.10 41.88 -9.90
CA PHE A 123 16.04 42.17 -8.83
C PHE A 123 15.76 43.55 -8.25
N THR A 124 15.68 43.65 -6.93
CA THR A 124 15.57 44.91 -6.21
C THR A 124 16.82 45.11 -5.34
N PRO A 125 17.68 46.12 -5.61
CA PRO A 125 18.89 46.36 -4.82
C PRO A 125 18.54 46.90 -3.42
N THR A 126 19.33 46.50 -2.42
CA THR A 126 19.12 46.90 -1.00
C THR A 126 20.26 47.75 -0.44
N ILE A 127 21.37 47.89 -1.16
CA ILE A 127 22.55 48.66 -0.76
C ILE A 127 22.99 49.59 -1.90
N LYS A 128 23.80 50.61 -1.59
CA LYS A 128 24.28 51.59 -2.56
C LYS A 128 25.77 51.40 -2.87
N LYS A 129 26.17 51.93 -4.04
CA LYS A 129 27.57 52.04 -4.45
C LYS A 129 28.40 52.75 -3.37
N GLY A 130 29.60 52.24 -3.12
CA GLY A 130 30.57 52.80 -2.18
C GLY A 130 30.52 52.19 -0.78
N GLU A 131 29.56 51.32 -0.49
CA GLU A 131 29.47 50.63 0.80
C GLU A 131 30.53 49.52 0.92
N ASN A 132 31.08 49.35 2.12
CA ASN A 132 31.95 48.23 2.43
C ASN A 132 31.11 46.99 2.70
N VAL A 133 31.45 45.89 2.02
CA VAL A 133 30.70 44.64 2.05
C VAL A 133 31.61 43.46 2.33
N THR A 134 31.06 42.45 2.99
CA THR A 134 31.73 41.19 3.27
C THR A 134 30.84 40.00 2.88
N GLY A 135 31.44 38.82 2.78
CA GLY A 135 30.75 37.58 2.45
C GLY A 135 29.51 37.35 3.31
N GLY A 136 28.37 37.15 2.65
CA GLY A 136 27.06 36.97 3.29
C GLY A 136 26.21 38.24 3.41
N ASP A 137 26.76 39.43 3.15
CA ASP A 137 25.98 40.66 3.13
C ASP A 137 24.99 40.65 1.96
N ILE A 138 23.77 41.15 2.19
CA ILE A 138 22.69 41.15 1.20
C ILE A 138 22.85 42.38 0.32
N ILE A 139 22.94 42.18 -1.00
CA ILE A 139 23.03 43.26 -1.98
C ILE A 139 21.68 43.60 -2.62
N GLY A 140 20.77 42.64 -2.63
CA GLY A 140 19.41 42.83 -3.10
C GLY A 140 18.56 41.58 -2.95
N THR A 141 17.35 41.63 -3.47
CA THR A 141 16.35 40.57 -3.35
C THR A 141 15.66 40.26 -4.67
N VAL A 142 15.17 39.04 -4.79
CA VAL A 142 14.36 38.55 -5.91
C VAL A 142 13.18 37.78 -5.34
N GLU A 143 11.97 38.03 -5.83
CA GLU A 143 10.80 37.21 -5.49
C GLU A 143 10.83 35.89 -6.27
N GLU A 144 11.29 34.80 -5.64
CA GLU A 144 11.42 33.50 -6.32
C GLU A 144 10.09 32.75 -6.41
N THR A 145 9.28 32.87 -5.36
CA THR A 145 7.90 32.36 -5.32
C THR A 145 7.01 33.41 -4.63
N SER A 146 5.69 33.26 -4.69
CA SER A 146 4.74 34.19 -4.06
C SER A 146 4.86 34.32 -2.53
N ILE A 147 5.65 33.47 -1.87
CA ILE A 147 5.83 33.44 -0.40
C ILE A 147 7.31 33.58 -0.01
N VAL A 148 8.24 33.43 -0.96
CA VAL A 148 9.68 33.37 -0.67
C VAL A 148 10.44 34.43 -1.46
N THR A 149 10.90 35.44 -0.73
CA THR A 149 11.90 36.41 -1.17
C THR A 149 13.30 35.80 -1.06
N HIS A 150 13.96 35.58 -2.19
CA HIS A 150 15.34 35.14 -2.28
C HIS A 150 16.30 36.31 -2.07
N LYS A 151 17.29 36.14 -1.18
CA LYS A 151 18.30 37.16 -0.88
C LYS A 151 19.57 36.93 -1.69
N ILE A 152 19.95 37.92 -2.50
CA ILE A 152 21.21 37.90 -3.24
C ILE A 152 22.30 38.44 -2.32
N MET A 153 23.33 37.63 -2.07
CA MET A 153 24.38 37.92 -1.09
C MET A 153 25.76 38.01 -1.73
N ILE A 154 26.70 38.72 -1.11
CA ILE A 154 28.11 38.69 -1.48
C ILE A 154 28.69 37.28 -1.30
N PRO A 155 29.48 36.76 -2.26
CA PRO A 155 30.10 35.45 -2.14
C PRO A 155 30.96 35.33 -0.87
N PRO A 156 31.01 34.17 -0.19
CA PRO A 156 31.53 34.11 1.18
C PRO A 156 33.01 34.48 1.39
N LYS A 157 33.84 34.46 0.34
CA LYS A 157 35.28 34.78 0.40
C LYS A 157 35.61 36.17 -0.12
N VAL A 158 34.59 36.99 -0.40
CA VAL A 158 34.76 38.33 -0.98
C VAL A 158 34.55 39.36 0.12
N THR A 159 35.53 40.27 0.25
CA THR A 159 35.48 41.42 1.16
C THR A 159 36.09 42.61 0.44
N GLY A 160 35.45 43.76 0.53
CA GLY A 160 35.91 44.96 -0.16
C GLY A 160 34.84 46.05 -0.24
N THR A 161 34.97 46.94 -1.22
CA THR A 161 34.04 48.07 -1.41
C THR A 161 33.20 47.85 -2.66
N LEU A 162 31.89 48.05 -2.57
CA LEU A 162 30.95 47.91 -3.68
C LEU A 162 31.19 49.00 -4.74
N LYS A 163 31.73 48.62 -5.90
CA LYS A 163 32.08 49.53 -6.99
C LYS A 163 30.90 49.88 -7.86
N THR A 164 30.08 48.89 -8.19
CA THR A 164 28.87 49.04 -8.99
C THR A 164 27.79 48.08 -8.49
N ILE A 165 26.53 48.48 -8.67
CA ILE A 165 25.35 47.64 -8.48
C ILE A 165 24.34 48.03 -9.55
N LYS A 166 23.63 47.04 -10.10
CA LYS A 166 22.56 47.25 -11.07
C LYS A 166 21.34 47.84 -10.38
N ASP A 167 20.62 48.69 -11.13
CA ASP A 167 19.33 49.22 -10.70
C ASP A 167 18.27 48.11 -10.62
N GLU A 168 17.11 48.46 -10.09
CA GLU A 168 15.97 47.55 -10.07
C GLU A 168 15.55 47.16 -11.50
N GLY A 169 15.35 45.87 -11.75
CA GLY A 169 14.95 45.39 -13.07
C GLY A 169 15.12 43.89 -13.28
N GLU A 170 14.85 43.45 -14.51
CA GLU A 170 14.90 42.05 -14.89
C GLU A 170 16.28 41.61 -15.37
N TYR A 171 16.88 40.64 -14.68
CA TYR A 171 18.18 40.08 -15.01
C TYR A 171 18.16 38.55 -14.94
N THR A 172 18.98 37.89 -15.75
CA THR A 172 19.19 36.44 -15.64
C THR A 172 20.12 36.09 -14.47
N VAL A 173 20.15 34.82 -14.10
CA VAL A 173 21.00 34.36 -12.98
C VAL A 173 22.51 34.49 -13.27
N SER A 174 22.89 34.61 -14.54
CA SER A 174 24.27 34.68 -15.02
C SER A 174 24.78 36.10 -15.23
N GLU A 175 23.90 37.10 -15.24
CA GLU A 175 24.30 38.49 -15.43
C GLU A 175 25.02 39.04 -14.19
N VAL A 176 25.97 39.95 -14.42
CA VAL A 176 26.70 40.64 -13.35
C VAL A 176 25.78 41.70 -12.75
N LEU A 177 25.40 41.50 -11.49
CA LEU A 177 24.56 42.44 -10.74
C LEU A 177 25.37 43.48 -9.97
N ALA A 178 26.56 43.12 -9.52
CA ALA A 178 27.43 44.03 -8.79
C ALA A 178 28.90 43.68 -9.00
N GLU A 179 29.77 44.65 -8.71
CA GLU A 179 31.22 44.46 -8.70
C GLU A 179 31.76 44.94 -7.35
N VAL A 180 32.59 44.11 -6.72
CA VAL A 180 33.26 44.44 -5.46
C VAL A 180 34.76 44.63 -5.72
N GLU A 181 35.29 45.79 -5.35
CA GLU A 181 36.72 46.06 -5.38
C GLU A 181 37.37 45.46 -4.13
N THR A 182 38.22 44.45 -4.32
CA THR A 182 38.96 43.76 -3.25
C THR A 182 40.45 44.08 -3.34
N ASP A 183 41.22 43.75 -2.31
CA ASP A 183 42.70 43.90 -2.32
C ASP A 183 43.39 43.07 -3.42
N HIS A 184 42.69 42.08 -3.99
CA HIS A 184 43.18 41.20 -5.05
C HIS A 184 42.57 41.54 -6.43
N GLY A 185 41.83 42.64 -6.54
CA GLY A 185 41.17 43.13 -7.76
C GLY A 185 39.64 43.12 -7.68
N THR A 186 39.00 43.53 -8.78
CA THR A 186 37.52 43.58 -8.88
C THR A 186 36.93 42.18 -9.07
N VAL A 187 35.96 41.80 -8.23
CA VAL A 187 35.23 40.52 -8.29
C VAL A 187 33.78 40.77 -8.71
N PRO A 188 33.28 40.13 -9.80
CA PRO A 188 31.88 40.22 -10.20
C PRO A 188 30.98 39.38 -9.28
N VAL A 189 29.79 39.88 -9.01
CA VAL A 189 28.74 39.22 -8.24
C VAL A 189 27.52 39.00 -9.12
N HIS A 190 27.12 37.73 -9.22
CA HIS A 190 25.95 37.27 -9.97
C HIS A 190 24.85 36.85 -8.99
N MET A 191 23.63 36.62 -9.48
CA MET A 191 22.59 35.98 -8.66
C MET A 191 22.96 34.54 -8.29
N GLN A 192 23.58 33.81 -9.23
CA GLN A 192 24.04 32.45 -8.98
C GLN A 192 25.45 32.40 -8.38
N GLN A 193 25.65 31.48 -7.45
CA GLN A 193 26.94 31.20 -6.84
C GLN A 193 27.21 29.70 -6.87
N TYR A 194 28.45 29.31 -7.15
CA TYR A 194 28.87 27.91 -7.05
C TYR A 194 29.49 27.65 -5.69
N TRP A 195 29.10 26.54 -5.05
CA TRP A 195 29.64 26.15 -3.75
C TRP A 195 29.99 24.65 -3.69
N PRO A 196 31.19 24.27 -3.23
CA PRO A 196 31.58 22.85 -3.11
C PRO A 196 30.71 22.10 -2.10
N VAL A 197 30.12 20.96 -2.51
CA VAL A 197 29.15 20.23 -1.67
C VAL A 197 29.76 19.61 -0.41
N ARG A 198 31.06 19.32 -0.43
CA ARG A 198 31.81 18.74 0.70
C ARG A 198 32.26 19.77 1.72
N THR A 199 32.14 21.07 1.41
CA THR A 199 32.51 22.16 2.32
C THR A 199 31.24 22.83 2.83
N PRO A 200 30.91 22.76 4.13
CA PRO A 200 29.78 23.51 4.67
C PRO A 200 29.91 25.02 4.36
N ARG A 201 28.80 25.69 4.06
CA ARG A 201 28.80 27.16 3.91
C ARG A 201 29.26 27.82 5.21
N PRO A 202 30.10 28.86 5.17
CA PRO A 202 30.64 29.48 6.37
C PRO A 202 29.55 30.21 7.16
N ILE A 203 29.75 30.26 8.47
CA ILE A 203 28.85 30.93 9.43
C ILE A 203 29.68 31.82 10.36
N LYS A 204 29.09 32.89 10.87
CA LYS A 204 29.76 33.80 11.81
C LYS A 204 29.94 33.16 13.19
N LYS A 205 28.88 32.55 13.72
CA LYS A 205 28.85 31.90 15.03
C LYS A 205 27.79 30.79 15.04
N LYS A 206 28.10 29.67 15.68
CA LYS A 206 27.12 28.64 16.01
C LYS A 206 26.48 29.00 17.35
N ASN A 207 25.16 29.17 17.37
CA ASN A 207 24.39 29.42 18.58
C ASN A 207 23.74 28.12 19.06
N ASP A 208 23.52 28.00 20.37
CA ASP A 208 22.77 26.87 20.92
C ASP A 208 21.28 26.99 20.57
N PRO A 209 20.65 25.92 20.08
CA PRO A 209 19.26 25.96 19.64
C PRO A 209 18.33 25.95 20.85
N SER A 210 17.80 27.13 21.23
CA SER A 210 16.90 27.32 22.38
C SER A 210 15.43 27.48 22.02
N ILE A 211 15.11 27.72 20.74
CA ILE A 211 13.74 27.94 20.26
C ILE A 211 13.14 26.60 19.81
N PRO A 212 11.98 26.14 20.33
CA PRO A 212 11.36 24.91 19.88
C PRO A 212 10.87 24.99 18.43
N LEU A 213 11.05 23.91 17.67
CA LEU A 213 10.42 23.68 16.37
C LEU A 213 9.04 23.06 16.62
N ILE A 214 7.98 23.86 16.46
CA ILE A 214 6.61 23.36 16.59
C ILE A 214 6.26 22.55 15.34
N THR A 215 6.16 21.23 15.50
CA THR A 215 5.86 20.29 14.41
C THR A 215 4.36 20.12 14.19
N GLY A 216 3.54 20.47 15.18
CA GLY A 216 2.10 20.21 15.21
C GLY A 216 1.74 18.79 15.67
N GLN A 217 2.73 17.94 15.94
CA GLN A 217 2.54 16.57 16.40
C GLN A 217 2.69 16.50 17.92
N ARG A 218 1.59 16.22 18.65
CA ARG A 218 1.57 16.22 20.12
C ARG A 218 2.68 15.37 20.76
N VAL A 219 2.98 14.20 20.18
CA VAL A 219 4.03 13.31 20.71
C VAL A 219 5.42 13.93 20.60
N LEU A 220 5.73 14.61 19.49
CA LEU A 220 7.01 15.29 19.29
C LEU A 220 7.04 16.57 20.11
N ASP A 221 6.04 17.43 19.99
CA ASP A 221 6.05 18.76 20.62
C ASP A 221 5.99 18.69 22.16
N THR A 222 5.39 17.64 22.74
CA THR A 222 5.26 17.50 24.20
C THR A 222 6.36 16.64 24.82
N PHE A 223 6.65 15.48 24.24
CA PHE A 223 7.51 14.47 24.88
C PHE A 223 8.91 14.38 24.27
N PHE A 224 9.07 14.72 22.99
CA PHE A 224 10.35 14.65 22.27
C PHE A 224 10.61 15.93 21.44
N PRO A 225 10.59 17.12 22.07
CA PRO A 225 10.66 18.37 21.34
C PRO A 225 12.01 18.53 20.64
N ILE A 226 11.97 19.05 19.42
CA ILE A 226 13.16 19.36 18.63
C ILE A 226 13.30 20.88 18.64
N ALA A 227 14.49 21.41 18.91
CA ALA A 227 14.75 22.85 18.77
C ALA A 227 15.02 23.22 17.30
N LYS A 228 14.71 24.45 16.87
CA LYS A 228 15.05 24.98 15.54
C LYS A 228 16.58 24.99 15.37
N GLY A 229 17.08 24.24 14.40
CA GLY A 229 18.52 24.00 14.20
C GLY A 229 19.07 22.81 15.00
N GLY A 230 18.22 22.13 15.79
CA GLY A 230 18.53 20.87 16.43
C GLY A 230 18.55 19.70 15.45
N THR A 231 19.20 18.61 15.85
CA THR A 231 19.27 17.36 15.08
C THR A 231 18.48 16.29 15.82
N ALA A 232 17.55 15.64 15.14
CA ALA A 232 16.83 14.49 15.65
C ALA A 232 17.09 13.29 14.75
N ALA A 233 17.39 12.15 15.36
CA ALA A 233 17.38 10.87 14.67
C ALA A 233 16.10 10.14 15.05
N ILE A 234 15.28 9.78 14.05
CA ILE A 234 14.12 8.92 14.24
C ILE A 234 14.47 7.58 13.61
N PRO A 235 15.16 6.68 14.34
CA PRO A 235 15.48 5.37 13.81
C PRO A 235 14.17 4.57 13.64
N GLY A 236 13.80 4.34 12.39
CA GLY A 236 12.70 3.45 12.02
C GLY A 236 13.24 2.33 11.15
N GLY A 237 12.85 1.09 11.44
CA GLY A 237 13.05 0.02 10.47
C GLY A 237 12.19 0.25 9.22
N PHE A 238 12.43 -0.53 8.16
CA PHE A 238 11.43 -0.70 7.10
C PHE A 238 10.05 -0.97 7.72
N GLY A 239 8.94 -0.52 7.12
CA GLY A 239 7.59 -0.88 7.60
C GLY A 239 7.02 -0.08 8.79
N THR A 240 7.22 1.24 8.81
CA THR A 240 6.42 2.17 9.65
C THR A 240 4.93 2.23 9.27
N GLY A 241 4.46 1.35 8.38
CA GLY A 241 3.05 1.01 8.25
C GLY A 241 2.75 -0.01 7.16
N LYS A 242 2.46 -1.28 7.56
CA LYS A 242 1.72 -2.37 6.86
C LYS A 242 2.42 -3.32 5.85
N CYS A 243 3.38 -4.14 6.26
CA CYS A 243 3.79 -5.30 5.43
C CYS A 243 3.21 -6.59 6.01
N VAL A 244 2.22 -7.16 5.34
CA VAL A 244 1.78 -8.56 5.49
C VAL A 244 2.15 -9.30 4.21
N THR A 245 2.25 -10.64 4.27
CA THR A 245 2.61 -11.39 3.05
C THR A 245 1.52 -11.28 1.98
N PRO A 246 1.86 -11.38 0.68
CA PRO A 246 0.88 -11.20 -0.40
C PRO A 246 -0.32 -12.16 -0.32
N ASP A 247 -0.08 -13.39 0.14
CA ASP A 247 -1.07 -14.45 0.34
C ASP A 247 -1.94 -14.27 1.60
N THR A 248 -1.64 -13.27 2.46
CA THR A 248 -2.41 -13.04 3.68
C THR A 248 -3.85 -12.64 3.34
N PRO A 249 -4.86 -13.41 3.78
CA PRO A 249 -6.26 -13.02 3.64
C PRO A 249 -6.56 -11.83 4.56
N VAL A 250 -7.14 -10.78 4.01
CA VAL A 250 -7.58 -9.59 4.73
C VAL A 250 -9.09 -9.42 4.54
N GLN A 251 -9.79 -9.12 5.63
CA GLN A 251 -11.20 -8.76 5.59
C GLN A 251 -11.34 -7.26 5.29
N ARG A 252 -12.13 -6.92 4.28
CA ARG A 252 -12.40 -5.55 3.87
C ARG A 252 -13.61 -4.98 4.62
N ALA A 253 -13.75 -3.66 4.62
CA ALA A 253 -14.81 -2.97 5.35
C ALA A 253 -16.24 -3.35 4.91
N ASP A 254 -16.41 -3.94 3.73
CA ASP A 254 -17.67 -4.47 3.20
C ASP A 254 -17.93 -5.94 3.58
N GLY A 255 -17.03 -6.54 4.38
CA GLY A 255 -17.09 -7.92 4.83
C GLY A 255 -16.46 -8.94 3.90
N THR A 256 -16.02 -8.55 2.71
CA THR A 256 -15.38 -9.47 1.77
C THR A 256 -13.98 -9.86 2.25
N ILE A 257 -13.56 -11.09 1.95
CA ILE A 257 -12.20 -11.57 2.21
C ILE A 257 -11.45 -11.58 0.88
N SER A 258 -10.31 -10.92 0.83
CA SER A 258 -9.41 -10.85 -0.33
C SER A 258 -7.98 -11.01 0.12
N THR A 259 -7.07 -11.48 -0.73
CA THR A 259 -5.64 -11.50 -0.36
C THR A 259 -5.06 -10.09 -0.40
N MET A 260 -4.00 -9.83 0.38
CA MET A 260 -3.31 -8.54 0.32
C MET A 260 -2.79 -8.23 -1.10
N LYS A 261 -2.39 -9.27 -1.85
CA LYS A 261 -2.03 -9.17 -3.26
C LYS A 261 -3.19 -8.65 -4.10
N ASP A 262 -4.37 -9.24 -3.99
CA ASP A 262 -5.54 -8.85 -4.78
C ASP A 262 -5.95 -7.40 -4.48
N VAL A 263 -5.88 -7.00 -3.20
CA VAL A 263 -6.11 -5.61 -2.80
C VAL A 263 -5.08 -4.69 -3.46
N TYR A 264 -3.79 -4.99 -3.35
CA TYR A 264 -2.75 -4.19 -3.98
C TYR A 264 -2.92 -4.10 -5.51
N ASP A 265 -3.11 -5.24 -6.19
CA ASP A 265 -3.25 -5.31 -7.63
C ASP A 265 -4.49 -4.59 -8.16
N SER A 266 -5.57 -4.53 -7.37
CA SER A 266 -6.78 -3.79 -7.72
C SER A 266 -6.56 -2.28 -7.71
N TYR A 267 -5.72 -1.76 -6.81
CA TYR A 267 -5.58 -0.32 -6.54
C TYR A 267 -4.28 0.30 -7.07
N LYS A 268 -3.23 -0.48 -7.36
CA LYS A 268 -1.89 0.01 -7.79
C LYS A 268 -1.89 0.91 -9.04
N ASN A 269 -2.93 0.86 -9.85
CA ASN A 269 -3.05 1.66 -11.08
C ASN A 269 -4.09 2.80 -10.95
N GLN A 270 -4.72 2.97 -9.78
CA GLN A 270 -5.80 3.94 -9.55
C GLN A 270 -5.28 5.25 -8.91
N GLY A 271 -4.06 5.65 -9.26
CA GLY A 271 -3.37 6.73 -8.58
C GLY A 271 -2.01 7.07 -9.15
N LYS A 272 -1.31 8.01 -8.50
CA LYS A 272 0.07 8.36 -8.84
C LYS A 272 1.02 7.35 -8.20
N SER A 273 1.70 6.57 -9.03
CA SER A 273 2.63 5.52 -8.60
C SER A 273 4.07 5.99 -8.65
N VAL A 274 4.83 5.69 -7.59
CA VAL A 274 6.27 5.90 -7.51
C VAL A 274 6.90 4.55 -7.17
N SER A 275 7.91 4.15 -7.94
CA SER A 275 8.60 2.87 -7.75
C SER A 275 10.10 3.06 -7.78
N ASN A 276 10.81 2.34 -6.91
CA ASN A 276 12.26 2.15 -6.96
C ASN A 276 12.57 0.62 -7.04
N GLN A 277 13.83 0.21 -6.91
CA GLN A 277 14.22 -1.21 -7.05
C GLN A 277 13.70 -2.13 -5.92
N ILE A 278 13.34 -1.58 -4.76
CA ILE A 278 13.04 -2.29 -3.52
C ILE A 278 11.56 -2.13 -3.11
N GLU A 279 10.95 -1.01 -3.50
CA GLU A 279 9.63 -0.57 -3.05
C GLU A 279 8.84 0.10 -4.17
N SER A 280 7.52 -0.07 -4.13
CA SER A 280 6.57 0.63 -4.99
C SER A 280 5.37 1.07 -4.17
N PHE A 281 4.96 2.33 -4.30
CA PHE A 281 3.74 2.84 -3.69
C PHE A 281 2.89 3.62 -4.69
N THR A 282 1.57 3.60 -4.48
CA THR A 282 0.58 4.31 -5.28
C THR A 282 -0.29 5.14 -4.36
N GLN A 283 -0.25 6.46 -4.54
CA GLN A 283 -1.20 7.38 -3.90
C GLN A 283 -2.49 7.41 -4.71
N LEU A 284 -3.57 6.91 -4.12
CA LEU A 284 -4.86 6.71 -4.79
C LEU A 284 -5.60 8.03 -4.99
N HIS A 285 -6.31 8.14 -6.12
CA HIS A 285 -7.26 9.23 -6.35
C HIS A 285 -8.46 9.13 -5.39
N ASP A 286 -9.04 7.94 -5.31
CA ASP A 286 -10.17 7.65 -4.42
C ASP A 286 -9.74 6.69 -3.31
N ALA A 287 -9.96 7.12 -2.06
CA ALA A 287 -9.64 6.30 -0.90
C ALA A 287 -10.71 5.23 -0.66
N PHE A 288 -10.28 4.00 -0.36
CA PHE A 288 -11.19 2.88 -0.11
C PHE A 288 -11.32 2.59 1.40
N PRO A 289 -12.47 2.08 1.87
CA PRO A 289 -12.70 1.83 3.28
C PRO A 289 -11.95 0.57 3.77
N ILE A 290 -11.35 0.66 4.95
CA ILE A 290 -10.65 -0.42 5.66
C ILE A 290 -11.08 -0.45 7.13
N PHE A 291 -10.94 -1.59 7.80
CA PHE A 291 -11.04 -1.62 9.26
C PHE A 291 -9.82 -0.97 9.91
N SER A 292 -10.07 -0.26 10.99
CA SER A 292 -9.09 0.38 11.85
C SER A 292 -9.50 0.22 13.32
N PHE A 293 -8.61 0.57 14.23
CA PHE A 293 -8.85 0.50 15.67
C PHE A 293 -8.51 1.86 16.28
N ASP A 294 -9.47 2.47 16.97
CA ASP A 294 -9.32 3.80 17.57
C ASP A 294 -8.75 3.77 19.02
N GLY A 295 -8.34 2.59 19.48
CA GLY A 295 -7.92 2.34 20.86
C GLY A 295 -9.04 1.77 21.76
N LYS A 296 -10.31 1.83 21.33
CA LYS A 296 -11.46 1.32 22.09
C LYS A 296 -12.30 0.32 21.29
N LYS A 297 -12.55 0.58 20.01
CA LYS A 297 -13.38 -0.26 19.14
C LYS A 297 -12.85 -0.34 17.72
N SER A 298 -13.31 -1.36 16.98
CA SER A 298 -13.13 -1.42 15.54
C SER A 298 -13.93 -0.30 14.88
N THR A 299 -13.32 0.40 13.92
CA THR A 299 -13.93 1.49 13.15
C THR A 299 -13.59 1.32 11.67
N THR A 300 -14.27 2.06 10.80
CA THR A 300 -13.91 2.12 9.38
C THR A 300 -13.09 3.39 9.11
N ALA A 301 -11.93 3.23 8.48
CA ALA A 301 -11.06 4.33 8.03
C ALA A 301 -10.90 4.28 6.51
N LYS A 302 -10.42 5.38 5.91
CA LYS A 302 -10.14 5.45 4.47
C LYS A 302 -8.64 5.28 4.20
N ALA A 303 -8.29 4.34 3.34
CA ALA A 303 -6.93 4.12 2.87
C ALA A 303 -6.72 4.83 1.53
N ASN A 304 -5.76 5.74 1.48
CA ASN A 304 -5.39 6.55 0.31
C ASN A 304 -4.05 6.12 -0.33
N LEU A 305 -3.41 5.09 0.21
CA LEU A 305 -2.10 4.63 -0.21
C LEU A 305 -2.06 3.10 -0.23
N VAL A 306 -1.57 2.53 -1.33
CA VAL A 306 -1.18 1.11 -1.40
C VAL A 306 0.31 1.01 -1.69
N TYR A 307 0.98 0.02 -1.11
CA TYR A 307 2.41 -0.15 -1.32
C TYR A 307 2.85 -1.62 -1.27
N LYS A 308 4.04 -1.87 -1.79
CA LYS A 308 4.72 -3.15 -1.81
C LYS A 308 6.21 -2.92 -1.53
N GLY A 309 6.80 -3.73 -0.66
CA GLY A 309 8.24 -3.74 -0.36
C GLY A 309 8.83 -5.14 -0.31
N LYS A 310 10.15 -5.28 -0.45
CA LYS A 310 10.89 -6.55 -0.31
C LYS A 310 11.48 -6.69 1.10
N THR A 311 11.52 -7.92 1.63
CA THR A 311 12.15 -8.26 2.93
C THR A 311 12.84 -9.63 2.82
N ASP A 312 13.95 -9.82 3.53
CA ASP A 312 14.70 -11.08 3.51
C ASP A 312 14.10 -12.15 4.43
N ASN A 313 13.39 -11.72 5.49
CA ASN A 313 12.85 -12.62 6.51
C ASN A 313 11.40 -12.25 6.88
N ILE A 314 10.63 -13.25 7.34
CA ILE A 314 9.23 -13.14 7.77
C ILE A 314 9.07 -13.86 9.11
N TYR A 315 8.33 -13.24 10.04
CA TYR A 315 7.95 -13.81 11.33
C TYR A 315 6.59 -14.49 11.22
N LYS A 316 6.47 -15.69 11.77
CA LYS A 316 5.21 -16.43 11.89
C LYS A 316 4.77 -16.43 13.35
N ILE A 317 3.78 -15.61 13.69
CA ILE A 317 3.19 -15.57 15.03
C ILE A 317 2.01 -16.54 15.07
N THR A 318 2.01 -17.45 16.05
CA THR A 318 0.93 -18.41 16.27
C THR A 318 0.31 -18.14 17.64
N THR A 319 -0.98 -17.83 17.66
CA THR A 319 -1.73 -17.61 18.90
C THR A 319 -2.09 -18.95 19.55
N ARG A 320 -2.34 -18.96 20.87
CA ARG A 320 -2.87 -20.13 21.58
C ARG A 320 -4.16 -20.68 20.97
N THR A 321 -4.97 -19.81 20.34
CA THR A 321 -6.20 -20.17 19.63
C THR A 321 -5.97 -20.78 18.25
N GLY A 322 -4.73 -21.03 17.84
CA GLY A 322 -4.38 -21.62 16.54
C GLY A 322 -4.36 -20.64 15.36
N ARG A 323 -4.65 -19.35 15.57
CA ARG A 323 -4.52 -18.32 14.52
C ARG A 323 -3.06 -18.05 14.22
N ILE A 324 -2.74 -17.93 12.93
CA ILE A 324 -1.38 -17.72 12.43
C ILE A 324 -1.34 -16.41 11.64
N ALA A 325 -0.35 -15.57 11.93
CA ALA A 325 -0.03 -14.38 11.15
C ALA A 325 1.41 -14.47 10.64
N LYS A 326 1.62 -14.30 9.33
CA LYS A 326 2.95 -14.18 8.72
C LYS A 326 3.19 -12.71 8.38
N ILE A 327 4.14 -12.09 9.06
CA ILE A 327 4.35 -10.63 9.00
C ILE A 327 5.84 -10.32 8.99
N THR A 328 6.20 -9.12 8.55
CA THR A 328 7.61 -8.71 8.57
C THR A 328 8.09 -8.46 10.00
N PRO A 329 9.41 -8.58 10.28
CA PRO A 329 9.97 -8.44 11.64
C PRO A 329 9.58 -7.14 12.37
N VAL A 330 9.40 -6.08 11.60
CA VAL A 330 9.10 -4.72 12.01
C VAL A 330 7.60 -4.44 12.15
N HIS A 331 6.74 -5.34 11.68
CA HIS A 331 5.29 -5.14 11.70
C HIS A 331 4.80 -5.02 13.14
N LYS A 332 4.10 -3.93 13.47
CA LYS A 332 3.60 -3.71 14.82
C LYS A 332 2.24 -4.38 15.01
N LEU A 333 2.11 -5.14 16.09
CA LEU A 333 0.83 -5.68 16.55
C LEU A 333 0.44 -5.04 17.87
N MET A 334 -0.88 -4.95 18.10
CA MET A 334 -1.43 -4.47 19.36
C MET A 334 -1.24 -5.55 20.43
N MET A 335 -0.49 -5.22 21.47
CA MET A 335 -0.26 -6.05 22.65
C MET A 335 -0.99 -5.46 23.85
N ALA A 336 -1.64 -6.32 24.64
CA ALA A 336 -2.16 -5.96 25.94
C ALA A 336 -1.11 -6.28 27.02
N LEU A 337 -0.75 -5.30 27.83
CA LEU A 337 0.05 -5.52 29.03
C LEU A 337 -0.80 -6.17 30.14
N PRO A 338 -0.18 -6.78 31.17
CA PRO A 338 -0.90 -7.28 32.34
C PRO A 338 -1.77 -6.21 33.04
N THR A 339 -1.40 -4.94 32.89
CA THR A 339 -2.16 -3.76 33.36
C THR A 339 -3.39 -3.42 32.52
N LEU A 340 -3.67 -4.22 31.47
CA LEU A 340 -4.70 -3.98 30.43
C LEU A 340 -4.43 -2.77 29.52
N GLU A 341 -3.26 -2.15 29.62
CA GLU A 341 -2.85 -1.11 28.71
C GLU A 341 -2.52 -1.71 27.33
N ILE A 342 -3.04 -1.10 26.27
CA ILE A 342 -2.79 -1.51 24.88
C ILE A 342 -1.62 -0.70 24.33
N ARG A 343 -0.59 -1.40 23.83
CA ARG A 343 0.55 -0.79 23.16
C ARG A 343 0.87 -1.50 21.85
N GLU A 344 1.46 -0.76 20.92
CA GLU A 344 2.03 -1.36 19.73
C GLU A 344 3.41 -1.96 20.05
N LYS A 345 3.65 -3.19 19.62
CA LYS A 345 4.94 -3.89 19.75
C LYS A 345 5.34 -4.49 18.41
N GLN A 346 6.63 -4.47 18.06
CA GLN A 346 7.09 -5.02 16.77
C GLN A 346 7.08 -6.55 16.80
N ALA A 347 6.79 -7.19 15.66
CA ALA A 347 6.75 -8.66 15.51
C ALA A 347 8.01 -9.36 16.03
N ARG A 348 9.19 -8.79 15.78
CA ARG A 348 10.50 -9.30 16.23
C ARG A 348 10.73 -9.21 17.73
N GLU A 349 9.97 -8.37 18.42
CA GLU A 349 10.09 -8.17 19.87
C GLU A 349 9.10 -9.04 20.64
N PHE A 350 8.14 -9.68 19.95
CA PHE A 350 7.19 -10.58 20.60
C PHE A 350 7.88 -11.81 21.18
N GLN A 351 7.45 -12.19 22.38
CA GLN A 351 7.87 -13.40 23.07
C GLN A 351 6.68 -14.33 23.27
N VAL A 352 6.96 -15.63 23.39
CA VAL A 352 5.93 -16.61 23.73
C VAL A 352 5.36 -16.27 25.11
N GLY A 353 4.04 -16.08 25.18
CA GLY A 353 3.35 -15.63 26.39
C GLY A 353 2.80 -14.20 26.30
N ASP A 354 3.24 -13.40 25.32
CA ASP A 354 2.69 -12.08 25.07
C ASP A 354 1.22 -12.14 24.64
N PHE A 355 0.41 -11.19 25.15
CA PHE A 355 -1.02 -11.13 24.86
C PHE A 355 -1.30 -10.20 23.67
N LEU A 356 -1.75 -10.77 22.56
CA LEU A 356 -2.22 -10.00 21.41
C LEU A 356 -3.67 -9.53 21.61
N VAL A 357 -3.92 -8.27 21.31
CA VAL A 357 -5.28 -7.73 21.24
C VAL A 357 -5.93 -8.24 19.96
N MET A 358 -7.06 -8.92 20.10
CA MET A 358 -7.86 -9.39 18.97
C MET A 358 -9.32 -8.99 19.17
N PRO A 359 -9.98 -8.40 18.16
CA PRO A 359 -11.42 -8.17 18.23
C PRO A 359 -12.14 -9.51 18.33
N ARG A 360 -13.08 -9.62 19.28
CA ARG A 360 -13.98 -10.79 19.38
C ARG A 360 -15.13 -10.72 18.37
N LYS A 361 -15.53 -9.50 18.00
CA LYS A 361 -16.57 -9.19 17.03
C LYS A 361 -16.10 -8.03 16.16
N ILE A 362 -16.34 -8.12 14.85
CA ILE A 362 -16.09 -7.06 13.88
C ILE A 362 -17.43 -6.77 13.22
N ASP A 363 -17.97 -5.58 13.45
CA ASP A 363 -19.19 -5.14 12.80
C ASP A 363 -18.86 -4.53 11.43
N PHE A 364 -19.64 -4.88 10.41
CA PHE A 364 -19.42 -4.40 9.05
C PHE A 364 -20.73 -4.29 8.28
N THR A 365 -20.75 -3.39 7.30
CA THR A 365 -21.91 -3.21 6.41
C THR A 365 -21.71 -4.09 5.18
N GLY A 366 -22.19 -5.33 5.25
CA GLY A 366 -22.12 -6.28 4.15
C GLY A 366 -23.49 -6.65 3.58
N LYS A 367 -23.48 -7.34 2.44
CA LYS A 367 -24.71 -7.94 1.89
C LYS A 367 -25.08 -9.17 2.72
N THR A 368 -26.31 -9.20 3.18
CA THR A 368 -26.92 -10.40 3.77
C THR A 368 -26.77 -11.59 2.81
N GLN A 369 -26.24 -12.71 3.31
CA GLN A 369 -26.03 -13.92 2.53
C GLN A 369 -27.25 -14.82 2.66
N TYR A 370 -27.88 -15.12 1.52
CA TYR A 370 -29.05 -15.97 1.42
C TYR A 370 -28.63 -17.36 0.92
N LEU A 371 -29.25 -18.40 1.46
CA LEU A 371 -29.11 -19.76 0.92
C LEU A 371 -29.94 -19.90 -0.35
N ASP A 372 -29.29 -20.25 -1.46
CA ASP A 372 -29.95 -20.51 -2.75
C ASP A 372 -30.60 -21.91 -2.75
N LEU A 373 -31.75 -22.01 -2.09
CA LEU A 373 -32.51 -23.25 -1.98
C LEU A 373 -32.78 -23.92 -3.35
N PRO A 374 -33.19 -23.19 -4.41
CA PRO A 374 -33.36 -23.77 -5.74
C PRO A 374 -32.15 -24.54 -6.28
N SER A 375 -30.94 -24.00 -6.14
CA SER A 375 -29.74 -24.66 -6.67
C SER A 375 -29.28 -25.84 -5.80
N LEU A 376 -29.38 -25.69 -4.47
CA LEU A 376 -28.97 -26.70 -3.49
C LEU A 376 -29.89 -27.91 -3.46
N PHE A 377 -31.20 -27.71 -3.61
CA PHE A 377 -32.22 -28.72 -3.30
C PHE A 377 -33.15 -29.08 -4.46
N LYS A 378 -32.67 -29.02 -5.71
CA LYS A 378 -33.46 -29.26 -6.94
C LYS A 378 -34.43 -30.45 -6.86
N ASN A 379 -33.97 -31.59 -6.33
CA ASN A 379 -34.70 -32.87 -6.34
C ASN A 379 -35.55 -33.10 -5.09
N GLU A 380 -35.34 -32.31 -4.05
CA GLU A 380 -36.06 -32.38 -2.79
C GLU A 380 -37.47 -31.79 -2.96
N ARG A 381 -38.39 -32.21 -2.08
CA ARG A 381 -39.81 -31.86 -2.19
C ARG A 381 -40.19 -30.79 -1.18
N ILE A 382 -41.07 -29.89 -1.58
CA ILE A 382 -41.66 -28.91 -0.68
C ILE A 382 -42.52 -29.62 0.36
N ALA A 383 -42.36 -29.27 1.63
CA ALA A 383 -43.13 -29.82 2.74
C ALA A 383 -43.97 -28.76 3.48
N GLU A 384 -43.83 -27.50 3.10
CA GLU A 384 -44.54 -26.38 3.71
C GLU A 384 -46.00 -26.32 3.26
N LYS A 385 -46.93 -26.51 4.21
CA LYS A 385 -48.37 -26.63 3.94
C LYS A 385 -48.93 -25.43 3.17
N LYS A 386 -48.58 -24.21 3.59
CA LYS A 386 -49.03 -22.96 2.95
C LYS A 386 -48.69 -22.91 1.46
N VAL A 387 -47.50 -23.41 1.09
CA VAL A 387 -47.05 -23.44 -0.30
C VAL A 387 -47.76 -24.56 -1.06
N LEU A 388 -47.87 -25.75 -0.47
CA LEU A 388 -48.58 -26.89 -1.06
C LEU A 388 -50.04 -26.56 -1.41
N ASP A 389 -50.74 -25.83 -0.54
CA ASP A 389 -52.13 -25.42 -0.76
C ASP A 389 -52.29 -24.41 -1.93
N GLN A 390 -51.23 -23.64 -2.22
CA GLN A 390 -51.23 -22.65 -3.31
C GLN A 390 -50.90 -23.27 -4.68
N ILE A 391 -50.16 -24.38 -4.72
CA ILE A 391 -49.65 -24.98 -5.98
C ILE A 391 -50.76 -25.32 -6.97
N PRO A 392 -51.88 -25.98 -6.59
CA PRO A 392 -52.99 -26.23 -7.52
C PRO A 392 -53.53 -24.97 -8.18
N GLN A 393 -53.65 -23.87 -7.41
CA GLN A 393 -54.15 -22.59 -7.92
C GLN A 393 -53.14 -21.93 -8.86
N LEU A 394 -51.85 -21.96 -8.53
CA LEU A 394 -50.78 -21.45 -9.40
C LEU A 394 -50.69 -22.24 -10.71
N ILE A 395 -50.90 -23.57 -10.67
CA ILE A 395 -50.99 -24.38 -11.88
C ILE A 395 -52.22 -23.98 -12.71
N LYS A 396 -53.40 -23.73 -12.08
CA LYS A 396 -54.58 -23.22 -12.81
C LYS A 396 -54.28 -21.90 -13.52
N GLU A 397 -53.61 -20.97 -12.85
CA GLU A 397 -53.19 -19.70 -13.44
C GLU A 397 -52.22 -19.90 -14.60
N ALA A 398 -51.22 -20.78 -14.44
CA ALA A 398 -50.26 -21.08 -15.50
C ALA A 398 -50.93 -21.72 -16.72
N VAL A 399 -51.91 -22.61 -16.51
CA VAL A 399 -52.69 -23.24 -17.59
C VAL A 399 -53.51 -22.21 -18.36
N LYS A 400 -54.02 -21.14 -17.73
CA LYS A 400 -54.71 -20.06 -18.46
C LYS A 400 -53.78 -19.40 -19.50
N LYS A 401 -52.49 -19.27 -19.21
CA LYS A 401 -51.50 -18.73 -20.16
C LYS A 401 -51.16 -19.71 -21.29
N THR A 402 -51.06 -21.01 -21.00
CA THR A 402 -50.69 -22.04 -21.99
C THR A 402 -51.88 -22.70 -22.70
N LYS A 403 -53.11 -22.34 -22.34
CA LYS A 403 -54.41 -22.90 -22.76
C LYS A 403 -54.67 -24.36 -22.34
N THR A 404 -53.64 -25.22 -22.33
CA THR A 404 -53.78 -26.63 -21.94
C THR A 404 -52.74 -27.08 -20.91
N LYS A 405 -53.10 -28.08 -20.10
CA LYS A 405 -52.19 -28.73 -19.13
C LYS A 405 -51.03 -29.45 -19.83
N LYS A 406 -51.26 -30.06 -21.01
CA LYS A 406 -50.21 -30.71 -21.81
C LYS A 406 -49.16 -29.70 -22.31
N ALA A 407 -49.60 -28.53 -22.78
CA ALA A 407 -48.69 -27.47 -23.19
C ALA A 407 -47.85 -26.94 -22.01
N LEU A 408 -48.47 -26.77 -20.83
CA LEU A 408 -47.75 -26.37 -19.62
C LEU A 408 -46.70 -27.39 -19.20
N ALA A 409 -47.06 -28.69 -19.21
CA ALA A 409 -46.14 -29.78 -18.87
C ALA A 409 -44.88 -29.76 -19.77
N LYS A 410 -45.08 -29.59 -21.09
CA LYS A 410 -43.99 -29.47 -22.06
C LYS A 410 -43.10 -28.24 -21.78
N GLN A 411 -43.70 -27.10 -21.47
CA GLN A 411 -42.96 -25.86 -21.23
C GLN A 411 -42.18 -25.87 -19.91
N LEU A 412 -42.72 -26.50 -18.86
CA LEU A 412 -42.04 -26.71 -17.58
C LEU A 412 -41.11 -27.94 -17.60
N GLN A 413 -41.02 -28.66 -18.72
CA GLN A 413 -40.22 -29.87 -18.88
C GLN A 413 -40.49 -30.93 -17.80
N VAL A 414 -41.77 -31.18 -17.52
CA VAL A 414 -42.22 -32.24 -16.60
C VAL A 414 -43.22 -33.15 -17.30
N SER A 415 -43.32 -34.41 -16.88
CA SER A 415 -44.32 -35.30 -17.44
C SER A 415 -45.74 -34.83 -17.10
N TYR A 416 -46.68 -35.12 -18.00
CA TYR A 416 -48.09 -34.75 -17.81
C TYR A 416 -48.67 -35.35 -16.54
N ASP A 417 -48.33 -36.60 -16.22
CA ASP A 417 -48.82 -37.30 -15.04
C ASP A 417 -48.30 -36.70 -13.74
N VAL A 418 -47.03 -36.27 -13.73
CA VAL A 418 -46.43 -35.57 -12.58
C VAL A 418 -47.12 -34.22 -12.36
N LEU A 419 -47.35 -33.44 -13.43
CA LEU A 419 -48.08 -32.18 -13.35
C LEU A 419 -49.51 -32.39 -12.84
N LEU A 420 -50.20 -33.44 -13.30
CA LEU A 420 -51.55 -33.76 -12.85
C LEU A 420 -51.57 -34.17 -11.37
N GLY A 421 -50.56 -34.91 -10.91
CA GLY A 421 -50.36 -35.25 -9.50
C GLY A 421 -50.23 -34.01 -8.61
N TYR A 422 -49.46 -33.01 -9.04
CA TYR A 422 -49.31 -31.75 -8.32
C TYR A 422 -50.59 -30.90 -8.36
N TYR A 423 -51.27 -30.87 -9.50
CA TYR A 423 -52.55 -30.17 -9.66
C TYR A 423 -53.65 -30.72 -8.76
N LEU A 424 -53.69 -32.04 -8.57
CA LEU A 424 -54.67 -32.72 -7.72
C LEU A 424 -54.25 -32.78 -6.24
N GLY A 425 -53.07 -32.23 -5.88
CA GLY A 425 -52.53 -32.31 -4.52
C GLY A 425 -52.15 -33.73 -4.07
N LYS A 426 -52.07 -34.69 -4.98
CA LYS A 426 -51.75 -36.10 -4.68
C LYS A 426 -50.26 -36.34 -4.45
N SER A 427 -49.41 -35.47 -4.97
CA SER A 427 -47.95 -35.55 -4.84
C SER A 427 -47.36 -34.19 -4.45
N ARG A 428 -46.24 -34.23 -3.72
CA ARG A 428 -45.50 -33.01 -3.34
C ARG A 428 -44.58 -32.58 -4.48
N PRO A 429 -44.62 -31.30 -4.91
CA PRO A 429 -43.75 -30.78 -5.96
C PRO A 429 -42.29 -30.75 -5.52
N THR A 430 -41.39 -30.91 -6.48
CA THR A 430 -39.96 -30.68 -6.28
C THR A 430 -39.65 -29.19 -6.25
N VAL A 431 -38.55 -28.82 -5.60
CA VAL A 431 -38.00 -27.46 -5.61
C VAL A 431 -37.79 -26.96 -7.04
N GLU A 432 -37.25 -27.80 -7.93
CA GLU A 432 -37.06 -27.46 -9.34
C GLU A 432 -38.39 -27.12 -10.04
N PHE A 433 -39.44 -27.90 -9.81
CA PHE A 433 -40.76 -27.63 -10.39
C PHE A 433 -41.32 -26.29 -9.89
N VAL A 434 -41.24 -26.02 -8.59
CA VAL A 434 -41.72 -24.77 -8.01
C VAL A 434 -40.93 -23.57 -8.55
N HIS A 435 -39.61 -23.72 -8.71
CA HIS A 435 -38.77 -22.68 -9.33
C HIS A 435 -39.17 -22.41 -10.78
N LYS A 436 -39.33 -23.45 -11.61
CA LYS A 436 -39.79 -23.31 -13.00
C LYS A 436 -41.18 -22.67 -13.09
N LEU A 437 -42.11 -23.06 -12.22
CA LEU A 437 -43.45 -22.49 -12.15
C LEU A 437 -43.43 -21.02 -11.72
N SER A 438 -42.61 -20.68 -10.72
CA SER A 438 -42.39 -19.31 -10.22
C SER A 438 -41.87 -18.40 -11.33
N THR A 439 -40.82 -18.85 -12.05
CA THR A 439 -40.24 -18.13 -13.19
C THR A 439 -41.24 -17.94 -14.32
N PHE A 440 -42.01 -18.99 -14.67
CA PHE A 440 -43.04 -18.91 -15.71
C PHE A 440 -44.17 -17.92 -15.37
N LEU A 441 -44.53 -17.82 -14.10
CA LEU A 441 -45.58 -16.92 -13.64
C LEU A 441 -45.06 -15.51 -13.31
N HIS A 442 -43.74 -15.30 -13.27
CA HIS A 442 -43.10 -14.10 -12.72
C HIS A 442 -43.58 -13.79 -11.29
N LYS A 443 -43.83 -14.83 -10.48
CA LYS A 443 -44.28 -14.70 -9.08
C LYS A 443 -43.27 -15.37 -8.16
N LYS A 444 -42.71 -14.65 -7.19
CA LYS A 444 -41.81 -15.22 -6.18
C LYS A 444 -42.59 -16.12 -5.22
N ILE A 445 -42.16 -17.37 -5.07
CA ILE A 445 -42.72 -18.34 -4.13
C ILE A 445 -41.64 -18.65 -3.09
N SER A 446 -41.84 -18.20 -1.84
CA SER A 446 -40.93 -18.49 -0.73
C SER A 446 -41.34 -19.79 -0.04
N TYR A 447 -40.36 -20.62 0.29
CA TYR A 447 -40.52 -21.86 1.03
C TYR A 447 -39.26 -22.14 1.83
N HIS A 448 -39.43 -22.70 3.03
CA HIS A 448 -38.31 -23.00 3.93
C HIS A 448 -38.33 -24.44 4.43
N THR A 449 -39.43 -25.17 4.26
CA THR A 449 -39.53 -26.55 4.76
C THR A 449 -39.45 -27.56 3.62
N LEU A 450 -38.44 -28.44 3.66
CA LEU A 450 -38.14 -29.44 2.62
C LEU A 450 -38.21 -30.87 3.15
N LYS A 451 -38.36 -31.83 2.23
CA LYS A 451 -38.41 -33.26 2.51
C LYS A 451 -37.71 -34.07 1.41
N GLY A 452 -36.81 -34.98 1.79
CA GLY A 452 -35.93 -35.69 0.84
C GLY A 452 -36.53 -36.95 0.20
N GLN A 453 -37.43 -37.66 0.88
CA GLN A 453 -38.13 -38.85 0.37
C GLN A 453 -39.57 -38.86 0.83
N THR A 454 -40.44 -39.69 0.24
CA THR A 454 -41.88 -39.79 0.59
C THR A 454 -42.14 -39.96 2.10
N ASN A 455 -41.25 -40.66 2.82
CA ASN A 455 -41.37 -40.90 4.27
C ASN A 455 -40.35 -40.13 5.14
N GLY A 456 -39.52 -39.25 4.56
CA GLY A 456 -38.56 -38.46 5.34
C GLY A 456 -39.22 -37.45 6.29
N THR A 457 -38.55 -37.10 7.39
CA THR A 457 -38.97 -36.02 8.28
C THR A 457 -38.85 -34.67 7.54
N PRO A 458 -39.86 -33.78 7.60
CA PRO A 458 -39.73 -32.41 7.12
C PRO A 458 -38.62 -31.67 7.89
N VAL A 459 -37.85 -30.87 7.19
CA VAL A 459 -36.72 -30.12 7.74
C VAL A 459 -36.90 -28.65 7.39
N HIS A 460 -36.85 -27.77 8.38
CA HIS A 460 -36.76 -26.34 8.13
C HIS A 460 -35.34 -26.01 7.66
N ILE A 461 -35.19 -25.22 6.61
CA ILE A 461 -33.90 -24.75 6.12
C ILE A 461 -33.90 -23.23 6.31
N PRO A 462 -32.93 -22.69 7.07
CA PRO A 462 -32.84 -21.26 7.28
C PRO A 462 -32.64 -20.54 5.94
N GLU A 463 -33.19 -19.34 5.82
CA GLU A 463 -33.01 -18.50 4.63
C GLU A 463 -31.65 -17.78 4.65
N LEU A 464 -31.15 -17.49 5.85
CA LEU A 464 -29.96 -16.68 6.09
C LEU A 464 -28.85 -17.51 6.73
N ILE A 465 -27.61 -17.18 6.36
CA ILE A 465 -26.42 -17.60 7.11
C ILE A 465 -26.21 -16.56 8.21
N ASP A 466 -26.85 -16.76 9.36
CA ASP A 466 -26.75 -15.90 10.54
C ASP A 466 -25.75 -16.46 11.58
N ASP A 467 -25.57 -15.73 12.69
CA ASP A 467 -24.66 -16.12 13.78
C ASP A 467 -24.98 -17.52 14.33
N THR A 468 -26.27 -17.88 14.39
CA THR A 468 -26.75 -19.17 14.90
C THR A 468 -26.39 -20.30 13.95
N PHE A 469 -26.59 -20.12 12.64
CA PHE A 469 -26.19 -21.06 11.61
C PHE A 469 -24.66 -21.22 11.53
N ALA A 470 -23.92 -20.11 11.68
CA ALA A 470 -22.46 -20.14 11.75
C ALA A 470 -21.96 -20.92 12.97
N GLU A 471 -22.59 -20.75 14.14
CA GLU A 471 -22.29 -21.54 15.35
C GLU A 471 -22.54 -23.03 15.12
N PHE A 472 -23.65 -23.40 14.47
CA PHE A 472 -23.95 -24.77 14.07
C PHE A 472 -22.86 -25.39 13.18
N LEU A 473 -22.45 -24.68 12.13
CA LEU A 473 -21.35 -25.14 11.27
C LEU A 473 -20.05 -25.27 12.05
N GLY A 474 -19.77 -24.35 12.98
CA GLY A 474 -18.60 -24.40 13.85
C GLY A 474 -18.52 -25.69 14.68
N TYR A 475 -19.63 -26.14 15.25
CA TYR A 475 -19.67 -27.44 15.96
C TYR A 475 -19.36 -28.61 15.03
N ILE A 476 -19.84 -28.59 13.79
CA ILE A 476 -19.59 -29.66 12.83
C ILE A 476 -18.13 -29.65 12.37
N ILE A 477 -17.56 -28.48 12.07
CA ILE A 477 -16.18 -28.35 11.63
C ILE A 477 -15.20 -28.74 12.76
N GLY A 478 -15.55 -28.41 14.02
CA GLY A 478 -14.73 -28.71 15.19
C GLY A 478 -14.70 -30.19 15.53
N ASP A 479 -15.81 -30.73 16.04
CA ASP A 479 -15.92 -32.11 16.54
C ASP A 479 -17.00 -32.94 15.82
N GLY A 480 -17.42 -32.49 14.64
CA GLY A 480 -18.42 -33.16 13.84
C GLY A 480 -17.87 -34.30 12.98
N SER A 481 -18.75 -35.25 12.64
CA SER A 481 -18.46 -36.32 11.69
C SER A 481 -19.70 -36.65 10.86
N ILE A 482 -19.55 -36.56 9.53
CA ILE A 482 -20.61 -36.95 8.59
C ILE A 482 -20.38 -38.39 8.17
N LYS A 483 -21.33 -39.28 8.51
CA LYS A 483 -21.26 -40.69 8.12
C LYS A 483 -21.92 -40.94 6.76
N GLY A 484 -21.49 -42.01 6.08
CA GLY A 484 -21.97 -42.39 4.75
C GLY A 484 -23.49 -42.54 4.66
N ASN A 485 -24.12 -43.04 5.73
CA ASN A 485 -25.55 -43.31 5.83
C ASN A 485 -26.47 -42.07 5.87
N GLY A 486 -25.92 -40.85 5.91
CA GLY A 486 -26.72 -39.62 5.97
C GLY A 486 -26.81 -38.96 7.35
N SER A 487 -26.11 -39.52 8.34
CA SER A 487 -26.14 -39.02 9.72
C SER A 487 -24.98 -38.08 9.99
N ILE A 488 -25.25 -37.02 10.73
CA ILE A 488 -24.25 -36.07 11.24
C ILE A 488 -24.11 -36.35 12.74
N TYR A 489 -22.88 -36.53 13.21
CA TYR A 489 -22.57 -36.71 14.62
C TYR A 489 -21.77 -35.51 15.10
N PHE A 490 -22.05 -35.05 16.32
CA PHE A 490 -21.20 -34.14 17.07
C PHE A 490 -20.70 -34.89 18.30
N TYR A 491 -19.40 -35.20 18.34
CA TYR A 491 -18.77 -36.00 19.41
C TYR A 491 -18.09 -35.07 20.41
N ASN A 492 -18.65 -34.91 21.59
CA ASN A 492 -18.02 -34.08 22.62
C ASN A 492 -18.45 -34.55 24.01
N ASN A 493 -17.52 -34.64 24.96
CA ASN A 493 -17.81 -35.07 26.33
C ASN A 493 -18.33 -33.93 27.22
N ASP A 494 -18.19 -32.67 26.82
CA ASP A 494 -18.80 -31.52 27.48
C ASP A 494 -20.33 -31.50 27.26
N ASP A 495 -21.08 -31.51 28.37
CA ASP A 495 -22.54 -31.49 28.36
C ASP A 495 -23.15 -30.15 27.92
N ALA A 496 -22.49 -29.03 28.24
CA ALA A 496 -22.95 -27.72 27.84
C ALA A 496 -22.88 -27.55 26.31
N LEU A 497 -21.79 -28.01 25.69
CA LEU A 497 -21.63 -27.97 24.23
C LEU A 497 -22.65 -28.85 23.51
N ARG A 498 -22.88 -30.08 23.98
CA ARG A 498 -23.91 -30.96 23.39
C ARG A 498 -25.32 -30.38 23.53
N LYS A 499 -25.68 -29.83 24.70
CA LYS A 499 -26.98 -29.17 24.91
C LYS A 499 -27.14 -27.96 24.01
N ARG A 500 -26.10 -27.15 23.82
CA ARG A 500 -26.11 -25.99 22.92
C ARG A 500 -26.26 -26.41 21.46
N PHE A 501 -25.51 -27.42 21.01
CA PHE A 501 -25.66 -28.02 19.69
C PHE A 501 -27.08 -28.54 19.45
N ASN A 502 -27.67 -29.23 20.43
CA ASN A 502 -29.04 -29.75 20.32
C ASN A 502 -30.07 -28.63 20.21
N LYS A 503 -29.94 -27.60 21.04
CA LYS A 503 -30.82 -26.42 21.02
C LYS A 503 -30.77 -25.71 19.67
N ILE A 504 -29.57 -25.41 19.17
CA ILE A 504 -29.38 -24.72 17.88
C ILE A 504 -29.89 -25.58 16.72
N THR A 505 -29.65 -26.89 16.74
CA THR A 505 -30.15 -27.79 15.69
C THR A 505 -31.68 -27.75 15.63
N PHE A 506 -32.34 -27.71 16.78
CA PHE A 506 -33.79 -27.57 16.85
C PHE A 506 -34.26 -26.19 16.34
N GLU A 507 -33.62 -25.11 16.79
CA GLU A 507 -33.95 -23.74 16.37
C GLU A 507 -33.80 -23.54 14.85
N LEU A 508 -32.72 -24.05 14.25
CA LEU A 508 -32.43 -23.90 12.83
C LEU A 508 -33.23 -24.85 11.93
N PHE A 509 -33.40 -26.11 12.34
CA PHE A 509 -33.88 -27.16 11.45
C PHE A 509 -35.18 -27.82 11.89
N ASN A 510 -35.67 -27.50 13.10
CA ASN A 510 -36.79 -28.17 13.76
C ASN A 510 -36.57 -29.69 13.89
N ILE A 511 -35.33 -30.10 14.19
CA ILE A 511 -34.95 -31.49 14.42
C ILE A 511 -34.32 -31.62 15.80
N HIS A 512 -34.80 -32.61 16.57
CA HIS A 512 -34.16 -33.01 17.82
C HIS A 512 -33.04 -34.02 17.54
N PRO A 513 -31.78 -33.72 17.87
CA PRO A 513 -30.73 -34.72 17.81
C PRO A 513 -30.96 -35.85 18.81
N VAL A 514 -30.48 -37.04 18.47
CA VAL A 514 -30.49 -38.21 19.35
C VAL A 514 -29.15 -38.28 20.06
N GLU A 515 -29.15 -38.24 21.38
CA GLU A 515 -27.93 -38.40 22.17
C GLU A 515 -27.54 -39.87 22.31
N GLY A 516 -26.24 -40.13 22.49
CA GLY A 516 -25.73 -41.46 22.74
C GLY A 516 -24.28 -41.46 23.20
N CYS A 517 -23.69 -42.65 23.29
CA CYS A 517 -22.29 -42.85 23.67
C CYS A 517 -21.67 -43.94 22.80
N ASP A 518 -20.46 -43.70 22.29
CA ASP A 518 -19.68 -44.68 21.55
C ASP A 518 -18.28 -44.78 22.17
N LYS A 519 -17.91 -45.98 22.64
CA LYS A 519 -16.59 -46.30 23.24
C LYS A 519 -16.05 -45.22 24.20
N SER A 520 -16.90 -44.69 25.08
CA SER A 520 -16.67 -43.61 26.08
C SER A 520 -16.81 -42.15 25.63
N VAL A 521 -17.08 -41.88 24.35
CA VAL A 521 -17.33 -40.52 23.85
C VAL A 521 -18.82 -40.31 23.64
N LYS A 522 -19.38 -39.31 24.33
CA LYS A 522 -20.78 -38.91 24.15
C LYS A 522 -20.98 -38.18 22.82
N PHE A 523 -22.14 -38.36 22.20
CA PHE A 523 -22.46 -37.70 20.93
C PHE A 523 -23.90 -37.21 20.87
N SER A 524 -24.12 -36.24 19.98
CA SER A 524 -25.44 -35.84 19.48
C SER A 524 -25.54 -36.16 17.99
N ARG A 525 -26.57 -36.93 17.59
CA ARG A 525 -26.74 -37.42 16.22
C ARG A 525 -27.96 -36.82 15.53
N ILE A 526 -27.75 -36.27 14.34
CA ILE A 526 -28.80 -35.78 13.44
C ILE A 526 -28.98 -36.79 12.30
N ASN A 527 -30.19 -37.29 12.13
CA ASN A 527 -30.55 -38.17 11.02
C ASN A 527 -31.30 -37.39 9.94
N SER A 528 -30.56 -36.64 9.10
CA SER A 528 -31.16 -35.87 8.02
C SER A 528 -30.26 -35.80 6.79
N ARG A 529 -30.74 -36.40 5.70
CA ARG A 529 -30.07 -36.31 4.39
C ARG A 529 -30.05 -34.89 3.83
N ILE A 530 -31.06 -34.07 4.16
CA ILE A 530 -31.14 -32.67 3.70
C ILE A 530 -30.06 -31.83 4.38
N ILE A 531 -29.92 -31.96 5.70
CA ILE A 531 -28.88 -31.23 6.45
C ILE A 531 -27.50 -31.72 6.01
N LYS A 532 -27.31 -33.04 5.82
CA LYS A 532 -26.05 -33.55 5.25
C LYS A 532 -25.73 -32.90 3.91
N LYS A 533 -26.70 -32.81 3.00
CA LYS A 533 -26.50 -32.21 1.68
C LYS A 533 -26.17 -30.72 1.79
N LEU A 534 -26.83 -30.00 2.71
CA LEU A 534 -26.55 -28.60 3.00
C LEU A 534 -25.10 -28.41 3.45
N VAL A 535 -24.71 -29.13 4.50
CA VAL A 535 -23.36 -29.03 5.09
C VAL A 535 -22.29 -29.42 4.07
N ALA A 536 -22.49 -30.53 3.35
CA ALA A 536 -21.58 -30.96 2.29
C ALA A 536 -21.47 -29.96 1.12
N SER A 537 -22.56 -29.28 0.76
CA SER A 537 -22.54 -28.24 -0.28
C SER A 537 -21.79 -26.98 0.13
N LEU A 538 -21.61 -26.76 1.44
CA LEU A 538 -20.84 -25.67 2.02
C LEU A 538 -19.36 -26.04 2.22
N GLY A 539 -18.94 -27.24 1.81
CA GLY A 539 -17.54 -27.69 1.91
C GLY A 539 -17.15 -28.19 3.30
N VAL A 540 -18.12 -28.54 4.14
CA VAL A 540 -17.93 -29.10 5.49
C VAL A 540 -18.13 -30.61 5.50
#